data_AF-A0A7D7VL86-F1
#
_entry.id   AF-A0A7D7VL86-F1
#
_cell.length_a   1.000
_cell.length_b   1.000
_cell.length_c   1.000
_cell.angle_alpha   90.00
_cell.angle_beta   90.00
_cell.angle_gamma   90.00
#
_symmetry.space_group_name_H-M   'P 1'
#
loop_
_entity.id
_entity.type
_entity.pdbx_description
1 polymer ?
#
loop_
_entity_poly.entity_id
_entity_poly.type
_entity_poly.pdbx_seq_one_letter_code
_entity_poly.pdbx_strand_id
1 'polypeptide(L)'
;MHPFVNSNGTMIHFAAHDTFTLPHYKESVKTWYVKRSGDSWSKAKQLDSPINDDFVFYSNEAKNGYLYYTNLSKRKMYYAPKINDKYPEVHELGTGGFHGFISPSQDYLVVNARNKEDNQRKSDIYVYFKKKKVDGQRPLTLEVK
;
A
#
# COMPACT_ATOMS: atom_id res chain seq x y z
N MET A 1 -5.96 -8.92 -9.27
CA MET A 1 -4.50 -8.71 -9.10
C MET A 1 -4.18 -7.26 -9.41
N HIS A 2 -3.50 -6.56 -8.52
CA HIS A 2 -3.09 -5.16 -8.70
C HIS A 2 -1.56 -5.07 -8.57
N PRO A 3 -0.80 -5.32 -9.65
CA PRO A 3 0.65 -5.25 -9.60
C PRO A 3 1.12 -3.80 -9.62
N PHE A 4 2.28 -3.55 -9.00
CA PHE A 4 2.96 -2.26 -9.04
C PHE A 4 4.45 -2.47 -9.28
N VAL A 5 5.00 -1.75 -10.26
CA VAL A 5 6.44 -1.72 -10.55
C VAL A 5 7.03 -0.53 -9.79
N ASN A 6 8.09 -0.74 -9.02
CA ASN A 6 8.74 0.36 -8.31
C ASN A 6 9.45 1.34 -9.25
N SER A 7 9.74 2.54 -8.76
CA SER A 7 10.21 3.67 -9.58
C SER A 7 11.47 3.41 -10.42
N ASN A 8 12.33 2.49 -9.99
CA ASN A 8 13.56 2.11 -10.71
C ASN A 8 13.40 0.84 -11.56
N GLY A 9 12.20 0.25 -11.63
CA GLY A 9 11.92 -0.92 -12.45
C GLY A 9 12.57 -2.21 -11.99
N THR A 10 13.03 -2.28 -10.73
CA THR A 10 13.77 -3.44 -10.18
C THR A 10 12.90 -4.38 -9.38
N MET A 11 11.68 -3.99 -9.02
CA MET A 11 10.78 -4.78 -8.19
C MET A 11 9.34 -4.65 -8.67
N ILE A 12 8.62 -5.77 -8.66
CA ILE A 12 7.17 -5.79 -8.82
C ILE A 12 6.57 -6.28 -7.52
N HIS A 13 5.64 -5.53 -6.95
CA HIS A 13 4.76 -5.96 -5.86
C HIS A 13 3.42 -6.39 -6.44
N PHE A 14 2.81 -7.43 -5.90
CA PHE A 14 1.48 -7.88 -6.32
C PHE A 14 0.78 -8.68 -5.22
N ALA A 15 -0.55 -8.67 -5.24
CA ALA A 15 -1.36 -9.52 -4.37
C ALA A 15 -1.76 -10.80 -5.12
N ALA A 16 -1.59 -11.95 -4.48
CA ALA A 16 -1.98 -13.25 -5.03
C ALA A 16 -2.51 -14.16 -3.91
N HIS A 17 -3.38 -15.10 -4.29
CA HIS A 17 -3.78 -16.19 -3.41
C HIS A 17 -2.66 -17.22 -3.34
N ASP A 18 -2.35 -17.71 -2.15
CA ASP A 18 -1.59 -18.94 -2.04
C ASP A 18 -2.50 -20.13 -2.35
N THR A 19 -2.07 -21.00 -3.27
CA THR A 19 -2.74 -22.27 -3.58
C THR A 19 -2.79 -23.24 -2.39
N PHE A 20 -2.04 -23.00 -1.31
CA PHE A 20 -1.91 -23.90 -0.16
C PHE A 20 -3.01 -23.83 0.91
N THR A 21 -4.00 -22.94 0.81
CA THR A 21 -4.94 -22.68 1.94
C THR A 21 -6.42 -22.94 1.62
N LEU A 22 -6.74 -23.94 0.81
CA LEU A 22 -8.10 -24.49 0.81
C LEU A 22 -8.34 -25.22 2.15
N PRO A 23 -9.42 -24.93 2.90
CA PRO A 23 -10.67 -24.27 2.48
C PRO A 23 -10.89 -22.82 2.98
N HIS A 24 -9.88 -22.16 3.55
CA HIS A 24 -10.02 -20.84 4.20
C HIS A 24 -9.72 -19.66 3.24
N TYR A 25 -10.66 -19.39 2.34
CA TYR A 25 -10.51 -18.46 1.19
C TYR A 25 -10.35 -16.97 1.52
N LYS A 26 -10.77 -16.49 2.70
CA LYS A 26 -10.85 -15.04 2.98
C LYS A 26 -9.54 -14.41 3.47
N GLU A 27 -8.60 -15.20 3.97
CA GLU A 27 -7.32 -14.72 4.53
C GLU A 27 -6.09 -15.16 3.70
N SER A 28 -6.34 -15.78 2.53
CA SER A 28 -5.30 -16.37 1.68
C SER A 28 -4.59 -15.39 0.77
N VAL A 29 -5.10 -14.16 0.62
CA VAL A 29 -4.44 -13.15 -0.20
C VAL A 29 -3.27 -12.58 0.58
N LYS A 30 -2.08 -12.80 0.04
CA LYS A 30 -0.83 -12.23 0.54
C LYS A 30 -0.25 -11.29 -0.50
N THR A 31 0.55 -10.34 -0.04
CA THR A 31 1.37 -9.49 -0.91
C THR A 31 2.72 -10.17 -1.15
N TRP A 32 3.12 -10.23 -2.40
CA TRP A 32 4.33 -10.85 -2.89
C TRP A 32 5.16 -9.83 -3.66
N TYR A 33 6.44 -10.13 -3.84
CA TYR A 33 7.30 -9.38 -4.72
C TYR A 33 8.21 -10.30 -5.55
N VAL A 34 8.65 -9.78 -6.69
CA VAL A 34 9.73 -10.34 -7.50
C VAL A 34 10.77 -9.25 -7.75
N LYS A 35 12.05 -9.65 -7.80
CA LYS A 35 13.17 -8.76 -8.13
C LYS A 35 13.62 -9.01 -9.56
N ARG A 36 13.92 -7.94 -10.29
CA ARG A 36 14.49 -8.00 -11.63
C ARG A 36 15.98 -8.35 -11.55
N SER A 37 16.44 -9.21 -12.45
CA SER A 37 17.83 -9.56 -12.64
C SER A 37 18.11 -9.61 -14.14
N GLY A 38 18.62 -8.50 -14.70
CA GLY A 38 18.73 -8.31 -16.15
C GLY A 38 17.37 -8.41 -16.84
N ASP A 39 17.24 -9.37 -17.74
CA ASP A 39 16.00 -9.65 -18.50
C ASP A 39 15.13 -10.73 -17.85
N SER A 40 15.45 -11.13 -16.62
CA SER A 40 14.71 -12.14 -15.86
C SER A 40 14.15 -11.59 -14.55
N TRP A 41 13.22 -12.35 -13.95
CA TRP A 41 12.64 -12.07 -12.65
C TRP A 41 12.93 -13.22 -11.68
N SER A 42 13.14 -12.90 -10.41
CA SER A 42 13.30 -13.90 -9.36
C SER A 42 12.03 -14.73 -9.17
N LYS A 43 12.14 -15.84 -8.45
CA LYS A 43 10.96 -16.49 -7.84
C LYS A 43 10.21 -15.48 -6.97
N ALA A 44 8.88 -15.59 -6.96
CA ALA A 44 8.04 -14.79 -6.08
C ALA A 44 8.36 -15.08 -4.62
N LYS A 45 8.48 -14.01 -3.83
CA LYS A 45 8.66 -14.09 -2.39
C LYS A 45 7.53 -13.34 -1.71
N GLN A 46 6.92 -13.95 -0.71
CA GLN A 46 5.94 -13.28 0.12
C GLN A 46 6.62 -12.17 0.91
N LEU A 47 5.96 -11.02 1.12
CA LEU A 47 6.44 -10.03 2.08
C LEU A 47 6.34 -10.58 3.51
N ASP A 48 7.33 -10.28 4.34
CA ASP A 48 7.33 -10.70 5.72
C ASP A 48 6.31 -9.90 6.57
N SER A 49 6.10 -10.37 7.80
CA SER A 49 5.44 -9.59 8.85
C SER A 49 6.13 -8.23 9.06
N PRO A 50 5.38 -7.17 9.42
CA PRO A 50 3.96 -7.20 9.80
C PRO A 50 2.98 -6.90 8.66
N ILE A 51 3.44 -6.75 7.41
CA ILE A 51 2.58 -6.39 6.27
C ILE A 51 1.57 -7.51 5.97
N ASN A 52 2.03 -8.75 5.94
CA ASN A 52 1.23 -9.92 5.58
C ASN A 52 0.56 -10.62 6.78
N ASP A 53 0.57 -10.00 7.95
CA ASP A 53 -0.17 -10.48 9.13
C ASP A 53 -1.69 -10.33 8.95
N ASP A 54 -2.13 -9.68 7.86
CA ASP A 54 -3.52 -9.37 7.60
C ASP A 54 -3.86 -9.52 6.10
N PHE A 55 -5.14 -9.37 5.75
CA PHE A 55 -5.59 -9.32 4.35
C PHE A 55 -5.28 -7.95 3.74
N VAL A 56 -4.18 -7.90 2.97
CA VAL A 56 -3.65 -6.69 2.35
C VAL A 56 -3.57 -6.79 0.82
N PHE A 57 -3.75 -5.66 0.12
CA PHE A 57 -3.66 -5.57 -1.34
C PHE A 57 -3.44 -4.13 -1.82
N TYR A 58 -3.35 -3.96 -3.15
CA TYR A 58 -3.18 -2.65 -3.80
C TYR A 58 -1.91 -1.92 -3.32
N SER A 59 -0.79 -2.62 -3.29
CA SER A 59 0.46 -2.07 -2.80
C SER A 59 1.18 -1.21 -3.85
N ASN A 60 1.82 -0.13 -3.42
CA ASN A 60 2.68 0.72 -4.24
C ASN A 60 3.80 1.35 -3.39
N GLU A 61 4.85 1.83 -4.04
CA GLU A 61 6.10 2.23 -3.38
C GLU A 61 6.45 3.68 -3.72
N ALA A 62 6.84 4.45 -2.70
CA ALA A 62 7.46 5.75 -2.89
C ALA A 62 8.94 5.63 -3.29
N LYS A 63 9.56 6.72 -3.74
CA LYS A 63 10.98 6.72 -4.17
C LYS A 63 11.94 6.32 -3.04
N ASN A 64 11.58 6.56 -1.79
CA ASN A 64 12.36 6.17 -0.62
C ASN A 64 12.17 4.69 -0.21
N GLY A 65 11.40 3.92 -0.98
CA GLY A 65 11.14 2.52 -0.71
C GLY A 65 9.97 2.25 0.22
N TYR A 66 9.27 3.27 0.72
CA TYR A 66 8.14 3.06 1.63
C TYR A 66 7.00 2.41 0.86
N LEU A 67 6.45 1.33 1.42
CA LEU A 67 5.33 0.61 0.84
C LEU A 67 4.01 1.17 1.37
N TYR A 68 3.05 1.40 0.51
CA TYR A 68 1.69 1.86 0.81
C TYR A 68 0.72 0.82 0.33
N TYR A 69 -0.30 0.50 1.12
CA TYR A 69 -1.22 -0.57 0.77
C TYR A 69 -2.58 -0.40 1.46
N THR A 70 -3.57 -1.08 0.90
CA THR A 70 -4.88 -1.25 1.55
C THR A 70 -4.85 -2.46 2.47
N ASN A 71 -5.26 -2.28 3.72
CA ASN A 71 -5.62 -3.37 4.62
C ASN A 71 -7.15 -3.54 4.60
N LEU A 72 -7.63 -4.66 4.07
CA LEU A 72 -9.05 -4.89 3.88
C LEU A 72 -9.75 -5.27 5.19
N SER A 73 -9.12 -6.06 6.05
CA SER A 73 -9.70 -6.47 7.34
C SER A 73 -9.96 -5.26 8.24
N LYS A 74 -9.00 -4.33 8.28
CA LYS A 74 -9.11 -3.08 9.05
C LYS A 74 -9.81 -1.96 8.29
N ARG A 75 -10.12 -2.17 7.00
CA ARG A 75 -10.80 -1.20 6.13
C ARG A 75 -10.09 0.17 6.10
N LYS A 76 -8.76 0.17 6.00
CA LYS A 76 -7.92 1.38 6.08
C LYS A 76 -6.65 1.26 5.23
N MET A 77 -6.06 2.41 4.89
CA MET A 77 -4.75 2.49 4.24
C MET A 77 -3.62 2.55 5.27
N TYR A 78 -2.51 1.91 4.93
CA TYR A 78 -1.29 1.86 5.74
C TYR A 78 -0.06 2.20 4.90
N TYR A 79 1.02 2.59 5.57
CA TYR A 79 2.36 2.63 5.01
C TYR A 79 3.36 1.87 5.88
N ALA A 80 4.40 1.33 5.26
CA ALA A 80 5.49 0.60 5.91
C ALA A 80 6.83 1.22 5.49
N PRO A 81 7.56 1.87 6.42
CA PRO A 81 8.90 2.34 6.17
C PRO A 81 9.84 1.20 5.80
N LYS A 82 10.73 1.44 4.84
CA LYS A 82 11.77 0.48 4.45
C LYS A 82 13.06 0.80 5.19
N ILE A 83 13.51 -0.13 6.04
CA ILE A 83 14.73 -0.02 6.85
C ILE A 83 15.57 -1.28 6.60
N ASN A 84 16.81 -1.12 6.12
CA ASN A 84 17.72 -2.23 5.80
C ASN A 84 17.06 -3.33 4.94
N ASP A 85 16.40 -2.91 3.85
CA ASP A 85 15.66 -3.78 2.93
C ASP A 85 14.47 -4.56 3.52
N LYS A 86 14.03 -4.21 4.72
CA LYS A 86 12.89 -4.82 5.41
C LYS A 86 11.84 -3.77 5.79
N TYR A 87 10.66 -4.26 6.16
CA TYR A 87 9.53 -3.45 6.64
C TYR A 87 9.23 -3.82 8.10
N PRO A 88 9.95 -3.25 9.08
CA PRO A 88 9.85 -3.71 10.47
C PRO A 88 8.55 -3.28 11.18
N GLU A 89 7.85 -2.28 10.64
CA GLU A 89 6.64 -1.71 11.24
C GLU A 89 5.68 -1.19 10.17
N VAL A 90 4.42 -1.02 10.57
CA VAL A 90 3.34 -0.51 9.71
C VAL A 90 2.55 0.57 10.45
N HIS A 91 2.15 1.61 9.72
CA HIS A 91 1.49 2.79 10.27
C HIS A 91 0.22 3.12 9.48
N GLU A 92 -0.89 3.37 10.18
CA GLU A 92 -2.13 3.83 9.55
C GLU A 92 -1.96 5.25 8.99
N LEU A 93 -2.43 5.49 7.75
CA LEU A 93 -2.38 6.80 7.08
C LEU A 93 -3.44 7.80 7.54
N GLY A 94 -4.52 7.33 8.19
CA GLY A 94 -5.63 8.18 8.63
C GLY A 94 -6.52 8.71 7.49
N THR A 95 -6.45 8.11 6.29
CA THR A 95 -7.26 8.49 5.13
C THR A 95 -8.59 7.76 5.13
N GLY A 96 -9.66 8.40 4.67
CA GLY A 96 -11.00 7.77 4.58
C GLY A 96 -11.23 6.89 3.34
N GLY A 97 -10.19 6.62 2.53
CA GLY A 97 -10.30 5.92 1.26
C GLY A 97 -9.46 4.64 1.15
N PHE A 98 -9.58 4.00 0.00
CA PHE A 98 -8.96 2.74 -0.39
C PHE A 98 -8.21 2.89 -1.72
N HIS A 99 -7.54 1.81 -2.12
CA HIS A 99 -6.81 1.70 -3.39
C HIS A 99 -5.92 2.91 -3.66
N GLY A 100 -5.20 3.32 -2.61
CA GLY A 100 -4.44 4.56 -2.67
C GLY A 100 -3.22 4.46 -3.56
N PHE A 101 -2.89 5.54 -4.26
CA PHE A 101 -1.66 5.69 -5.01
C PHE A 101 -0.85 6.87 -4.45
N ILE A 102 0.31 6.58 -3.87
CA ILE A 102 1.22 7.60 -3.35
C ILE A 102 2.09 8.16 -4.50
N SER A 103 2.25 9.47 -4.55
CA SER A 103 3.26 10.08 -5.43
C SER A 103 4.67 9.61 -5.04
N PRO A 104 5.61 9.46 -5.99
CA PRO A 104 6.97 9.01 -5.67
C PRO A 104 7.70 9.88 -4.63
N SER A 105 7.42 11.19 -4.60
CA SER A 105 7.95 12.15 -3.61
C SER A 105 7.18 12.18 -2.29
N GLN A 106 6.07 11.44 -2.20
CA GLN A 106 5.13 11.40 -1.07
C GLN A 106 4.42 12.74 -0.80
N ASP A 107 4.34 13.64 -1.78
CA ASP A 107 3.72 14.97 -1.63
C ASP A 107 2.19 14.91 -1.65
N TYR A 108 1.63 13.92 -2.33
CA TYR A 108 0.21 13.64 -2.32
C TYR A 108 -0.08 12.14 -2.44
N LEU A 109 -1.26 11.76 -1.95
CA LEU A 109 -1.88 10.45 -2.06
C LEU A 109 -3.25 10.63 -2.72
N VAL A 110 -3.55 9.82 -3.73
CA VAL A 110 -4.89 9.75 -4.33
C VAL A 110 -5.57 8.49 -3.82
N VAL A 111 -6.82 8.56 -3.39
CA VAL A 111 -7.62 7.40 -2.94
C VAL A 111 -9.03 7.45 -3.52
N ASN A 112 -9.67 6.30 -3.70
CA ASN A 112 -11.12 6.26 -3.86
C ASN A 112 -11.78 6.23 -2.47
N ALA A 113 -12.76 7.09 -2.23
CA ALA A 113 -13.55 7.09 -1.00
C ALA A 113 -15.01 7.39 -1.30
N ARG A 114 -15.89 7.01 -0.37
CA ARG A 114 -17.33 7.31 -0.48
C ARG A 114 -17.54 8.83 -0.48
N ASN A 115 -18.35 9.35 -1.42
CA ASN A 115 -18.73 10.75 -1.41
C ASN A 115 -19.52 11.06 -0.12
N LYS A 116 -19.23 12.22 0.49
CA LYS A 116 -19.85 12.68 1.74
C LYS A 116 -20.97 13.72 1.55
N GLU A 117 -21.04 14.34 0.39
CA GLU A 117 -21.91 15.46 0.02
C GLU A 117 -23.13 15.01 -0.80
N ASP A 118 -22.95 14.04 -1.69
CA ASP A 118 -23.95 13.48 -2.60
C ASP A 118 -23.93 11.95 -2.49
N ASN A 119 -24.99 11.40 -1.91
CA ASN A 119 -25.15 9.96 -1.69
C ASN A 119 -25.46 9.17 -2.98
N GLN A 120 -25.88 9.83 -4.07
CA GLN A 120 -26.03 9.20 -5.38
C GLN A 120 -24.66 8.97 -6.02
N ARG A 121 -23.66 9.81 -5.70
CA ARG A 121 -22.25 9.63 -6.07
C ARG A 121 -21.59 8.62 -5.13
N LYS A 122 -21.73 7.32 -5.43
CA LYS A 122 -21.26 6.23 -4.55
C LYS A 122 -19.79 6.32 -4.12
N SER A 123 -18.89 6.83 -4.98
CA SER A 123 -17.47 7.00 -4.69
C SER A 123 -16.90 8.13 -5.54
N ASP A 124 -15.95 8.86 -4.96
CA ASP A 124 -15.12 9.85 -5.66
C ASP A 124 -13.64 9.61 -5.39
N ILE A 125 -12.82 10.32 -6.15
CA ILE A 125 -11.38 10.37 -5.97
C ILE A 125 -11.04 11.57 -5.08
N TYR A 126 -10.34 11.30 -3.98
CA TYR A 126 -9.86 12.31 -3.05
C TYR A 126 -8.35 12.41 -3.14
N VAL A 127 -7.84 13.64 -3.10
CA VAL A 127 -6.41 13.93 -3.05
C VAL A 127 -6.07 14.41 -1.65
N TYR A 128 -5.12 13.73 -1.01
CA TYR A 128 -4.57 14.12 0.27
C TYR A 128 -3.17 14.67 0.06
N PHE A 129 -2.88 15.84 0.61
CA PHE A 129 -1.58 16.49 0.48
C PHE A 129 -0.76 16.33 1.76
N LYS A 130 0.56 16.22 1.58
CA LYS A 130 1.53 16.19 2.68
C LYS A 130 1.54 17.51 3.44
N LYS A 131 1.39 17.43 4.76
CA LYS A 131 1.60 18.58 5.64
C LYS A 131 3.09 18.89 5.80
N LYS A 132 3.41 20.17 6.04
CA LYS A 132 4.69 20.53 6.64
C LYS A 132 4.77 19.87 8.02
N LYS A 133 5.87 19.17 8.28
CA LYS A 133 6.11 18.49 9.54
C LYS A 133 6.13 19.53 10.67
N VAL A 134 5.28 19.35 11.67
CA VAL A 134 5.32 20.05 12.95
C VAL A 134 5.90 19.08 13.98
N ASP A 135 6.67 19.58 14.95
CA ASP A 135 7.25 18.75 16.00
C ASP A 135 6.18 17.90 16.70
N GLY A 136 6.50 16.61 16.92
CA GLY A 136 5.60 15.63 17.53
C GLY A 136 4.63 14.92 16.58
N GLN A 137 4.56 15.29 15.29
CA GLN A 137 3.74 14.55 14.31
C GLN A 137 4.42 13.28 13.80
N ARG A 138 3.59 12.31 13.37
CA ARG A 138 4.03 11.08 12.70
C ARG A 138 4.89 11.43 11.46
N PRO A 139 5.80 10.54 11.03
CA PRO A 139 6.70 10.77 9.89
C PRO A 139 6.00 11.21 8.61
N LEU A 140 4.75 10.78 8.41
CA LEU A 140 3.87 11.22 7.35
C LEU A 140 2.49 11.56 7.90
N THR A 141 2.02 12.77 7.58
CA THR A 141 0.66 13.24 7.85
C THR A 141 0.09 13.82 6.56
N LEU A 142 -1.12 13.39 6.21
CA LEU A 142 -1.82 13.71 4.98
C LEU A 142 -3.19 14.32 5.32
N GLU A 143 -3.62 15.35 4.60
CA GLU A 143 -4.96 15.94 4.74
C GLU A 143 -5.63 16.21 3.40
N VAL A 144 -6.96 16.14 3.38
CA VAL A 144 -7.77 16.66 2.27
C VAL A 144 -7.78 18.18 2.39
N LYS A 145 -7.54 18.88 1.29
CA LYS A 145 -7.77 20.33 1.21
C LYS A 145 -9.23 20.63 0.93
#